data_AF-L9V5U2-F1
#
_entry.id   AF-L9V5U2-F1
#
_cell.length_a   1.000
_cell.length_b   1.000
_cell.length_c   1.000
_cell.angle_alpha   90.00
_cell.angle_beta   90.00
_cell.angle_gamma   90.00
#
_symmetry.space_group_name_H-M   'P 1'
#
loop_
_entity.id
_entity.type
_entity.pdbx_description
1 polymer ?
#
loop_
_entity_poly.entity_id
_entity_poly.type
_entity_poly.pdbx_seq_one_letter_code
_entity_poly.pdbx_strand_id
1 'polypeptide(L)'
;MSTLSSAWNLLERVAYNHGRKAGLTCLVLAILYLWFPIFVVTFMSFAEREVLTFPPSSLTLDWYMVFLENDAAISATITSLQISFITTPIAVAVSYTHL
;
A
#
# COMPACT_ATOMS: atom_id res chain seq x y z
N MET A 1 9.61 21.85 -45.82
CA MET A 1 8.99 22.34 -44.56
C MET A 1 7.66 21.64 -44.21
N SER A 2 7.09 20.75 -45.04
CA SER A 2 5.83 20.02 -44.77
C SER A 2 6.00 18.61 -44.18
N THR A 3 7.21 18.06 -44.25
CA THR A 3 7.53 16.72 -43.72
C THR A 3 7.68 16.72 -42.20
N LEU A 4 8.16 17.84 -41.62
CA LEU A 4 8.34 17.99 -40.18
C LEU A 4 7.00 18.11 -39.43
N SER A 5 6.04 18.84 -39.97
CA SER A 5 4.70 19.01 -39.37
C SER A 5 3.86 17.74 -39.47
N SER A 6 4.07 16.94 -40.52
CA SER A 6 3.41 15.65 -40.68
C SER A 6 3.90 14.64 -39.63
N ALA A 7 5.21 14.61 -39.36
CA ALA A 7 5.78 13.83 -38.26
C ALA A 7 5.28 14.30 -36.89
N TRP A 8 5.13 15.63 -36.70
CA TRP A 8 4.58 16.21 -35.47
C TRP A 8 3.13 15.80 -35.22
N ASN A 9 2.28 15.88 -36.25
CA ASN A 9 0.86 15.52 -36.14
C ASN A 9 0.64 14.02 -35.88
N LEU A 10 1.56 13.16 -36.34
CA LEU A 10 1.55 11.72 -36.06
C LEU A 10 1.96 11.44 -34.61
N LEU A 11 3.00 12.10 -34.10
CA LEU A 11 3.38 12.03 -32.69
C LEU A 11 2.26 12.53 -31.79
N GLU A 12 1.62 13.65 -32.15
CA GLU A 12 0.52 14.24 -31.40
C GLU A 12 -0.70 13.30 -31.38
N ARG A 13 -1.06 12.66 -32.50
CA ARG A 13 -2.13 11.64 -32.52
C ARG A 13 -1.80 10.41 -31.67
N VAL A 14 -0.56 9.93 -31.71
CA VAL A 14 -0.14 8.77 -30.91
C VAL A 14 -0.14 9.13 -29.42
N ALA A 15 0.40 10.30 -29.05
CA ALA A 15 0.42 10.81 -27.69
C ALA A 15 -0.99 11.10 -27.14
N TYR A 16 -1.88 11.68 -27.94
CA TYR A 16 -3.25 11.99 -27.53
C TYR A 16 -4.09 10.72 -27.34
N ASN A 17 -3.95 9.74 -28.26
CA ASN A 17 -4.70 8.49 -28.18
C ASN A 17 -4.15 7.52 -27.11
N HIS A 18 -2.85 7.61 -26.78
CA HIS A 18 -2.23 6.80 -25.73
C HIS A 18 -2.13 7.50 -24.38
N GLY A 19 -2.36 8.80 -24.27
CA GLY A 19 -2.16 9.57 -23.03
C GLY A 19 -2.95 9.00 -21.85
N ARG A 20 -4.21 8.59 -22.06
CA ARG A 20 -5.02 7.94 -21.02
C ARG A 20 -4.46 6.57 -20.62
N LYS A 21 -4.01 5.75 -21.59
CA LYS A 21 -3.44 4.42 -21.31
C LYS A 21 -2.08 4.55 -20.62
N ALA A 22 -1.22 5.44 -21.08
CA ALA A 22 0.09 5.72 -20.49
C ALA A 22 -0.05 6.24 -19.06
N GLY A 23 -0.99 7.16 -18.81
CA GLY A 23 -1.29 7.64 -17.46
C GLY A 23 -1.78 6.53 -16.53
N LEU A 24 -2.71 5.69 -17.00
CA LEU A 24 -3.18 4.53 -16.24
C LEU A 24 -2.07 3.51 -15.97
N THR A 25 -1.24 3.20 -16.96
CA THR A 25 -0.11 2.28 -16.79
C THR A 25 0.90 2.83 -15.77
N CYS A 26 1.23 4.11 -15.85
CA CYS A 26 2.12 4.75 -14.89
C CYS A 26 1.54 4.72 -13.46
N LEU A 27 0.25 5.04 -13.31
CA LEU A 27 -0.46 4.96 -12.03
C LEU A 27 -0.41 3.53 -11.45
N VAL A 28 -0.74 2.52 -12.26
CA VAL A 28 -0.72 1.11 -11.83
C VAL A 28 0.69 0.70 -11.41
N LEU A 29 1.72 1.06 -12.18
CA LEU A 29 3.11 0.76 -11.83
C LEU A 29 3.53 1.45 -10.54
N ALA A 30 3.14 2.70 -10.32
CA ALA A 30 3.44 3.43 -9.10
C ALA A 30 2.76 2.78 -7.87
N ILE A 31 1.49 2.37 -8.01
CA ILE A 31 0.77 1.65 -6.95
C ILE A 31 1.45 0.32 -6.67
N LEU A 32 1.78 -0.47 -7.70
CA LEU A 32 2.47 -1.75 -7.55
C LEU A 32 3.83 -1.58 -6.86
N TYR A 33 4.59 -0.54 -7.23
CA TYR A 33 5.87 -0.23 -6.61
C TYR A 33 5.73 0.13 -5.13
N LEU A 34 4.72 0.93 -4.77
CA LEU A 34 4.42 1.27 -3.37
C LEU A 34 3.93 0.07 -2.56
N TRP A 35 3.18 -0.84 -3.19
CA TRP A 35 2.65 -2.04 -2.55
C TRP A 35 3.67 -3.18 -2.46
N PHE A 36 4.66 -3.21 -3.34
CA PHE A 36 5.71 -4.24 -3.36
C PHE A 36 6.36 -4.48 -1.98
N PRO A 37 6.84 -3.45 -1.23
CA PRO A 37 7.42 -3.68 0.09
C PRO A 37 6.39 -4.21 1.09
N ILE A 38 5.14 -3.79 1.00
CA ILE A 38 4.06 -4.27 1.87
C ILE A 38 3.84 -5.76 1.61
N PHE A 39 3.75 -6.18 0.35
CA PHE A 39 3.65 -7.60 -0.03
C PHE A 39 4.79 -8.43 0.55
N VAL A 40 6.04 -7.95 0.43
CA VAL A 40 7.21 -8.66 0.97
C VAL A 40 7.11 -8.83 2.48
N VAL A 41 6.73 -7.78 3.22
CA VAL A 41 6.56 -7.83 4.68
C VAL A 41 5.39 -8.75 5.06
N THR A 42 4.27 -8.69 4.33
CA THR A 42 3.12 -9.59 4.55
C THR A 42 3.51 -11.05 4.36
N PHE A 43 4.23 -11.39 3.28
CA PHE A 43 4.74 -12.74 3.07
C PHE A 43 5.71 -13.18 4.18
N MET A 44 6.57 -12.28 4.64
CA MET A 44 7.46 -12.54 5.78
C MET A 44 6.72 -12.73 7.10
N SER A 45 5.56 -12.07 7.29
CA SER A 45 4.73 -12.26 8.47
C SER A 45 4.15 -13.67 8.61
N PHE A 46 4.18 -14.47 7.53
CA PHE A 46 3.78 -15.88 7.52
C PHE A 46 4.99 -16.85 7.57
N ALA A 47 6.22 -16.33 7.71
CA ALA A 47 7.42 -17.16 7.79
C ALA A 47 7.60 -17.74 9.21
N GLU A 48 7.96 -19.02 9.27
CA GLU A 48 7.97 -19.82 10.50
C GLU A 48 9.02 -19.41 11.56
N ARG A 49 10.08 -18.67 11.20
CA ARG A 49 11.19 -18.34 12.11
C ARG A 49 11.36 -16.84 12.36
N GLU A 50 11.66 -16.50 13.63
CA GLU A 50 12.12 -15.17 14.10
C GLU A 50 13.43 -14.70 13.47
N VAL A 51 14.14 -15.57 12.73
CA VAL A 51 15.45 -15.29 12.13
C VAL A 51 15.29 -15.17 10.62
N LEU A 52 15.59 -13.98 10.09
CA LEU A 52 15.57 -13.59 8.67
C LEU A 52 16.48 -14.47 7.79
N THR A 53 16.13 -15.73 7.55
CA THR A 53 16.86 -16.63 6.65
C THR A 53 16.03 -16.84 5.39
N PHE A 54 16.56 -16.36 4.26
CA PHE A 54 16.02 -16.64 2.93
C PHE A 54 16.62 -17.96 2.42
N PRO A 55 15.83 -18.95 1.96
CA PRO A 55 14.38 -19.07 1.84
C PRO A 55 13.70 -19.77 3.07
N PRO A 56 12.49 -19.34 3.49
CA PRO A 56 11.73 -20.03 4.52
C PRO A 56 11.27 -21.42 4.02
N SER A 57 11.54 -22.46 4.81
CA SER A 57 11.21 -23.86 4.47
C SER A 57 9.72 -24.18 4.56
N SER A 58 8.95 -23.38 5.29
CA SER A 58 7.56 -23.63 5.66
C SER A 58 6.85 -22.30 5.92
N LEU A 59 5.59 -22.20 5.49
CA LEU A 59 4.67 -21.11 5.83
C LEU A 59 3.87 -21.54 7.06
N THR A 60 3.88 -20.77 8.15
CA THR A 60 3.11 -21.10 9.35
C THR A 60 2.28 -19.93 9.87
N LEU A 61 1.18 -20.26 10.56
CA LEU A 61 0.26 -19.32 11.21
C LEU A 61 0.38 -19.37 12.73
N ASP A 62 1.37 -20.09 13.26
CA ASP A 62 1.52 -20.34 14.70
C ASP A 62 1.69 -19.04 15.48
N TRP A 63 2.40 -18.06 14.92
CA TRP A 63 2.54 -16.71 15.47
C TRP A 63 1.20 -15.98 15.64
N TYR A 64 0.25 -16.22 14.74
CA TYR A 64 -1.09 -15.64 14.84
C TYR A 64 -1.86 -16.26 16.00
N MET A 65 -1.70 -17.57 16.25
CA MET A 65 -2.28 -18.22 17.43
C MET A 65 -1.62 -17.76 18.72
N VAL A 66 -0.28 -17.68 18.78
CA VAL A 66 0.45 -17.15 19.95
C VAL A 66 0.06 -15.70 20.27
N PHE A 67 -0.15 -14.87 19.24
CA PHE A 67 -0.65 -13.51 19.42
C PHE A 67 -2.08 -13.48 19.99
N LEU A 68 -2.96 -14.38 19.54
CA LEU A 68 -4.33 -14.48 20.02
C LEU A 68 -4.45 -15.13 21.41
N GLU A 69 -3.47 -15.93 21.83
CA GLU A 69 -3.40 -16.47 23.19
C GLU A 69 -2.78 -15.47 24.19
N ASN A 70 -2.18 -14.39 23.70
CA ASN A 70 -1.58 -13.35 24.54
C ASN A 70 -2.60 -12.25 24.86
N ASP A 71 -3.22 -12.35 26.04
CA ASP A 71 -4.18 -11.38 26.55
C ASP A 71 -3.65 -9.94 26.58
N ALA A 72 -2.35 -9.74 26.82
CA ALA A 72 -1.74 -8.42 26.82
C ALA A 72 -1.66 -7.83 25.40
N ALA A 73 -1.36 -8.66 24.40
CA ALA A 73 -1.31 -8.24 23.00
C ALA A 73 -2.71 -7.88 22.46
N ILE A 74 -3.73 -8.68 22.81
CA ILE A 74 -5.13 -8.38 22.49
C ILE A 74 -5.57 -7.09 23.19
N SER A 75 -5.31 -6.98 24.49
CA SER A 75 -5.71 -5.80 25.28
C SER A 75 -5.05 -4.53 24.76
N ALA A 76 -3.77 -4.58 24.37
CA ALA A 76 -3.09 -3.45 23.75
C ALA A 76 -3.75 -3.06 22.41
N THR A 77 -4.08 -4.04 21.56
CA THR A 77 -4.74 -3.81 20.27
C THR A 77 -6.12 -3.15 20.45
N ILE A 78 -6.94 -3.67 21.38
CA ILE A 78 -8.26 -3.12 21.70
C ILE A 78 -8.10 -1.71 22.27
N THR A 79 -7.14 -1.49 23.17
CA THR A 79 -6.88 -0.18 23.76
C THR A 79 -6.52 0.85 22.68
N SER A 80 -5.61 0.50 21.77
CA SER A 80 -5.26 1.38 20.63
C SER A 80 -6.46 1.65 19.73
N LEU A 81 -7.31 0.65 19.48
CA LEU A 81 -8.53 0.82 18.70
C LEU A 81 -9.52 1.77 19.38
N GLN A 82 -9.74 1.62 20.69
CA GLN A 82 -10.59 2.50 21.49
C GLN A 82 -10.08 3.95 21.46
N ILE A 83 -8.77 4.14 21.66
CA ILE A 83 -8.14 5.46 21.59
C ILE A 83 -8.35 6.06 20.19
N SER A 84 -8.05 5.32 19.12
CA SER A 84 -8.25 5.79 17.76
C SER A 84 -9.69 6.21 17.49
N PHE A 85 -10.66 5.42 17.96
CA PHE A 85 -12.08 5.69 17.72
C PHE A 85 -12.57 6.98 18.40
N ILE A 86 -12.00 7.33 19.56
CA ILE A 86 -12.31 8.58 20.27
C ILE A 86 -11.51 9.75 19.69
N THR A 87 -10.23 9.54 19.40
CA THR A 87 -9.34 10.60 18.91
C THR A 87 -9.70 11.07 17.51
N THR A 88 -10.07 10.18 16.57
CA THR A 88 -10.44 10.56 15.20
C THR A 88 -11.57 11.60 15.12
N PRO A 89 -12.76 11.41 15.72
CA PRO A 89 -13.83 12.41 15.64
C PRO A 89 -13.46 13.72 16.35
N ILE A 90 -12.72 13.67 17.46
CA ILE A 90 -12.25 14.88 18.14
C ILE A 90 -11.31 15.67 17.21
N ALA A 91 -10.33 14.99 16.60
CA ALA A 91 -9.39 15.61 15.69
C ALA A 91 -10.10 16.23 14.47
N VAL A 92 -11.09 15.53 13.90
CA VAL A 92 -11.91 16.04 12.79
C VAL A 92 -12.72 17.27 13.23
N ALA A 93 -13.37 17.22 14.39
CA ALA A 93 -14.15 18.34 14.91
C ALA A 93 -13.28 19.59 15.13
N VAL A 94 -12.12 19.43 15.77
CA VAL A 94 -11.16 20.52 15.99
C VAL A 94 -10.68 21.10 14.66
N SER A 95 -10.30 20.24 13.71
CA SER A 95 -9.86 20.67 12.37
C SER A 95 -10.95 21.46 11.62
N TYR A 96 -12.21 21.03 11.74
CA TYR A 96 -13.34 21.72 11.09
C TYR A 96 -13.59 23.10 11.70
N THR A 97 -13.45 23.26 13.02
CA THR A 97 -13.69 24.54 13.71
C THR A 97 -12.60 25.60 13.47
N HIS A 98 -11.42 25.20 12.99
CA HIS A 98 -10.28 26.10 12.72
C HIS A 98 -10.14 26.50 11.24
N LEU A 99 -11.14 26.21 10.39
CA LEU A 99 -11.29 26.68 9.00
C LEU A 99 -12.30 27.83 8.94
#